data_AF-A0A534Q4W6-F1
#
_entry.id   AF-A0A534Q4W6-F1
#
_cell.length_a   1.000
_cell.length_b   1.000
_cell.length_c   1.000
_cell.angle_alpha   90.00
_cell.angle_beta   90.00
_cell.angle_gamma   90.00
#
_symmetry.space_group_name_H-M   'P 1'
#
loop_
_entity.id
_entity.type
_entity.pdbx_description
1 polymer ?
#
loop_
_entity_poly.entity_id
_entity_poly.type
_entity_poly.pdbx_seq_one_letter_code
_entity_poly.pdbx_strand_id
1 'polypeptide(L)'
;MTRHKCALPVLMLSLAIGIPVSPTRSRADTAWEKAGRGLASMTTPFLEIPGNIVETSDRHGALAGWTNGLARGLGMAIVRPPIGFYELVTAPIAAPKNFKPILEPEYPWSYFGSGDEHKVARHRSDEGRRVARH
;
A
#
# COMPACT_ATOMS: atom_id res chain seq x y z
N MET A 1 -33.63 30.63 28.23
CA MET A 1 -32.58 29.88 28.97
C MET A 1 -32.93 28.40 28.82
N THR A 2 -32.22 27.46 28.19
CA THR A 2 -30.81 27.26 27.80
C THR A 2 -30.82 26.20 26.67
N ARG A 3 -30.63 26.58 25.39
CA ARG A 3 -30.52 25.62 24.26
C ARG A 3 -29.24 25.79 23.43
N HIS A 4 -28.27 26.52 23.97
CA HIS A 4 -27.05 26.89 23.23
C HIS A 4 -25.77 26.20 23.74
N LYS A 5 -25.89 25.25 24.69
CA LYS A 5 -24.72 24.60 25.33
C LYS A 5 -24.41 23.18 24.82
N CYS A 6 -25.26 22.59 23.97
CA CYS A 6 -25.09 21.20 23.51
C CYS A 6 -24.64 21.04 22.05
N ALA A 7 -24.64 22.12 21.25
CA ALA A 7 -24.21 22.05 19.84
C ALA A 7 -22.70 22.28 19.65
N LEU A 8 -21.99 22.76 20.68
CA LEU A 8 -20.59 23.13 20.60
C LEU A 8 -19.57 21.98 20.73
N PRO A 9 -19.82 20.84 21.42
CA PRO A 9 -18.84 19.74 21.44
C PRO A 9 -18.88 18.87 20.17
N VAL A 10 -19.99 18.90 19.42
CA VAL A 10 -20.16 18.12 18.18
C VAL A 10 -19.42 18.78 17.00
N LEU A 11 -19.25 20.11 17.01
CA LEU A 11 -18.51 20.83 15.97
C LEU A 11 -16.99 20.90 16.22
N MET A 12 -16.52 20.68 17.46
CA MET A 12 -15.08 20.62 17.78
C MET A 12 -14.47 19.23 17.63
N LEU A 13 -15.28 18.16 17.64
CA LEU A 13 -14.78 16.78 17.48
C LEU A 13 -14.67 16.34 16.00
N SER A 14 -15.23 17.13 15.07
CA SER A 14 -15.14 16.87 13.62
C SER A 14 -13.87 17.41 12.95
N LEU A 15 -12.97 18.08 13.70
CA LEU A 15 -11.71 18.64 13.15
C LEU A 15 -10.52 17.65 13.17
N ALA A 16 -10.72 16.41 13.67
CA ALA A 16 -9.62 15.47 13.90
C ALA A 16 -9.57 14.23 12.98
N ILE A 17 -10.48 14.10 12.01
CA ILE A 17 -10.44 12.98 11.05
C ILE A 17 -10.35 13.58 9.66
N GLY A 18 -9.12 13.94 9.27
CA GLY A 18 -8.81 14.15 7.87
C GLY A 18 -9.20 12.89 7.11
N ILE A 19 -10.18 12.98 6.23
CA ILE A 19 -10.50 11.93 5.27
C ILE A 19 -9.23 11.76 4.42
N PRO A 20 -8.49 10.63 4.48
CA PRO A 20 -7.49 10.37 3.47
C PRO A 20 -8.26 10.07 2.20
N VAL A 21 -8.55 11.12 1.42
CA VAL A 21 -8.89 10.99 0.00
C VAL A 21 -7.71 10.26 -0.60
N SER A 22 -7.82 8.95 -0.76
CA SER A 22 -6.87 8.16 -1.52
C SER A 22 -7.10 8.56 -2.97
N PRO A 23 -6.18 9.30 -3.62
CA PRO A 23 -6.40 9.64 -5.00
C PRO A 23 -6.24 8.36 -5.83
N THR A 24 -7.34 7.87 -6.39
CA THR A 24 -7.26 7.02 -7.60
C THR A 24 -6.56 7.87 -8.66
N ARG A 25 -5.27 7.63 -8.85
CA ARG A 25 -4.44 8.46 -9.73
C ARG A 25 -3.79 7.58 -10.80
N SER A 26 -4.36 7.64 -12.00
CA SER A 26 -3.58 7.51 -13.22
C SER A 26 -2.65 8.73 -13.27
N ARG A 27 -1.52 8.68 -12.58
CA ARG A 27 -0.53 9.78 -12.51
C ARG A 27 0.78 9.24 -13.05
N ALA A 28 1.45 10.02 -13.89
CA ALA A 28 2.88 9.81 -14.07
C ALA A 28 3.54 9.88 -12.68
N ASP A 29 4.23 8.81 -12.28
CA ASP A 29 4.98 8.79 -11.02
C ASP A 29 5.97 9.94 -11.04
N THR A 30 5.93 10.83 -10.05
CA THR A 30 6.86 11.96 -9.93
C THR A 30 7.86 11.70 -8.81
N ALA A 31 8.89 12.55 -8.73
CA ALA A 31 9.85 12.54 -7.63
C ALA A 31 9.17 12.59 -6.24
N TRP A 32 8.01 13.26 -6.13
CA TRP A 32 7.29 13.40 -4.87
C TRP A 32 6.62 12.10 -4.42
N GLU A 33 6.03 11.34 -5.35
CA GLU A 33 5.49 10.01 -5.05
C GLU A 33 6.60 9.04 -4.66
N LYS A 34 7.75 9.08 -5.35
CA LYS A 34 8.92 8.29 -5.00
C LYS A 34 9.43 8.60 -3.58
N ALA A 35 9.55 9.89 -3.24
CA ALA A 35 9.92 10.30 -1.88
C ALA A 35 8.90 9.86 -0.84
N GLY A 36 7.60 10.05 -1.12
CA GLY A 36 6.50 9.65 -0.23
C GLY A 36 6.47 8.14 0.01
N ARG A 37 6.64 7.33 -1.03
CA ARG A 37 6.78 5.88 -0.94
C ARG A 37 8.04 5.46 -0.20
N GLY A 38 9.15 6.16 -0.40
CA GLY A 38 10.39 5.96 0.34
C GLY A 38 10.21 6.15 1.85
N LEU A 39 9.58 7.26 2.23
CA LEU A 39 9.27 7.58 3.62
C LEU A 39 8.28 6.58 4.24
N ALA A 40 7.25 6.19 3.49
CA ALA A 40 6.30 5.16 3.92
C ALA A 40 7.00 3.82 4.19
N SER A 41 7.90 3.42 3.30
CA SER A 41 8.68 2.19 3.38
C SER A 41 9.61 2.17 4.59
N MET A 42 10.11 3.32 5.03
CA MET A 42 10.95 3.45 6.22
C MET A 42 10.15 3.48 7.52
N THR A 43 9.00 4.14 7.54
CA THR A 43 8.25 4.42 8.78
C THR A 43 7.19 3.36 9.09
N THR A 44 6.68 2.66 8.08
CA THR A 44 5.58 1.69 8.24
C THR A 44 5.90 0.25 7.80
N PRO A 45 7.13 -0.27 7.95
CA PRO A 45 7.45 -1.63 7.50
C PRO A 45 6.69 -2.72 8.26
N PHE A 46 6.23 -2.44 9.48
CA PHE A 46 5.46 -3.40 10.28
C PHE A 46 4.12 -3.79 9.64
N LEU A 47 3.58 -2.98 8.72
CA LEU A 47 2.34 -3.28 8.00
C LEU A 47 2.50 -4.42 6.99
N GLU A 48 3.74 -4.74 6.58
CA GLU A 48 4.04 -5.88 5.72
C GLU A 48 3.66 -7.21 6.36
N ILE A 49 3.75 -7.31 7.69
CA ILE A 49 3.46 -8.54 8.42
C ILE A 49 1.97 -8.91 8.31
N PRO A 50 1.03 -8.10 8.81
CA PRO A 50 -0.39 -8.41 8.68
C PRO A 50 -0.84 -8.46 7.22
N GLY A 51 -0.28 -7.61 6.34
CA GLY A 51 -0.64 -7.58 4.92
C GLY A 51 -0.32 -8.89 4.20
N ASN A 52 0.89 -9.45 4.41
CA ASN A 52 1.27 -10.72 3.80
C ASN A 52 0.56 -11.93 4.43
N ILE A 53 0.22 -11.88 5.72
CA ILE A 53 -0.58 -12.94 6.37
C ILE A 53 -1.98 -13.00 5.76
N VAL A 54 -2.67 -11.86 5.65
CA VAL A 54 -4.03 -11.78 5.09
C VAL A 54 -4.02 -12.20 3.62
N GLU A 55 -3.19 -11.59 2.78
CA GLU A 55 -3.08 -11.93 1.35
C GLU A 55 -2.72 -13.41 1.13
N THR A 56 -1.86 -14.00 1.96
CA THR A 56 -1.52 -15.42 1.84
C THR A 56 -2.63 -16.32 2.36
N SER A 57 -3.35 -15.90 3.41
CA SER A 57 -4.53 -16.60 3.93
C SER A 57 -5.65 -16.65 2.89
N ASP A 58 -5.90 -15.54 2.20
CA ASP A 58 -6.95 -15.44 1.19
C ASP A 58 -6.64 -16.31 -0.04
N ARG A 59 -5.36 -16.43 -0.40
CA ARG A 59 -4.93 -17.23 -1.57
C ARG A 59 -4.74 -18.72 -1.29
N HIS A 60 -4.27 -19.08 -0.09
CA HIS A 60 -3.78 -20.43 0.21
C HIS A 60 -4.32 -21.02 1.52
N GLY A 61 -5.20 -20.29 2.21
CA GLY A 61 -5.81 -20.71 3.47
C GLY A 61 -5.03 -20.25 4.71
N ALA A 62 -5.72 -20.26 5.86
CA ALA A 62 -5.23 -19.68 7.11
C ALA A 62 -3.89 -20.27 7.59
N LEU A 63 -3.68 -21.58 7.43
CA LEU A 63 -2.43 -22.23 7.85
C LEU A 63 -1.22 -21.75 7.03
N ALA A 64 -1.40 -21.56 5.72
CA ALA A 64 -0.38 -21.00 4.84
C ALA A 64 -0.13 -19.51 5.15
N GLY A 65 -1.15 -18.76 5.53
CA GLY A 65 -1.03 -17.38 5.98
C GLY A 65 -0.15 -17.24 7.23
N TRP A 66 -0.40 -18.04 8.26
CA TRP A 66 0.37 -18.00 9.51
C TRP A 66 1.82 -18.46 9.38
N THR A 67 2.12 -19.31 8.40
CA THR A 67 3.47 -19.84 8.18
C THR A 67 4.20 -19.04 7.08
N ASN A 68 3.79 -19.23 5.83
CA ASN A 68 4.40 -18.59 4.66
C ASN A 68 4.10 -17.09 4.61
N GLY A 69 2.88 -16.66 4.95
CA GLY A 69 2.52 -15.25 4.98
C GLY A 69 3.30 -14.47 6.04
N LEU A 70 3.44 -15.03 7.24
CA LEU A 70 4.27 -14.44 8.30
C LEU A 70 5.74 -14.35 7.90
N ALA A 71 6.31 -15.43 7.34
CA ALA A 71 7.70 -15.43 6.89
C ALA A 71 7.96 -14.39 5.79
N ARG A 72 7.04 -14.29 4.81
CA ARG A 72 7.10 -13.25 3.76
C ARG A 72 6.99 -11.85 4.32
N GLY A 73 6.04 -11.64 5.25
CA GLY A 73 5.83 -10.34 5.89
C GLY A 73 7.05 -9.87 6.68
N LEU A 74 7.70 -10.78 7.42
CA LEU A 74 8.96 -10.48 8.12
C LEU A 74 10.10 -10.17 7.14
N GLY A 75 10.24 -10.95 6.07
CA GLY A 75 11.25 -10.68 5.03
C GLY A 75 11.05 -9.31 4.38
N MET A 76 9.81 -8.97 4.03
CA MET A 76 9.47 -7.66 3.46
C MET A 76 9.68 -6.52 4.45
N ALA A 77 9.37 -6.70 5.74
CA ALA A 77 9.61 -5.69 6.77
C ALA A 77 11.11 -5.34 6.92
N ILE A 78 12.02 -6.27 6.60
CA ILE A 78 13.47 -6.04 6.62
C ILE A 78 13.96 -5.42 5.32
N VAL A 79 13.47 -5.89 4.17
CA VAL A 79 13.94 -5.47 2.84
C VAL A 79 13.38 -4.11 2.43
N ARG A 80 12.17 -3.77 2.86
CA ARG A 80 11.50 -2.53 2.45
C ARG A 80 12.16 -1.25 2.98
N PRO A 81 12.58 -1.13 4.25
CA PRO A 81 13.24 0.07 4.75
C PRO A 81 14.49 0.52 3.97
N PRO A 82 15.49 -0.34 3.66
CA PRO A 82 16.66 0.09 2.89
C PRO A 82 16.30 0.50 1.47
N ILE A 83 15.31 -0.14 0.85
CA ILE A 83 14.78 0.29 -0.46
C ILE A 83 14.05 1.63 -0.33
N GLY A 84 13.31 1.84 0.76
CA GLY A 84 12.67 3.12 1.06
C GLY A 84 13.66 4.26 1.22
N PHE A 85 14.78 4.00 1.90
CA PHE A 85 15.90 4.94 2.01
C PHE A 85 16.50 5.25 0.64
N TYR A 86 16.72 4.24 -0.19
CA TYR A 86 17.18 4.44 -1.57
C TYR A 86 16.20 5.31 -2.37
N GLU A 87 14.90 5.02 -2.32
CA GLU A 87 13.87 5.78 -3.03
C GLU A 87 13.82 7.24 -2.55
N LEU A 88 13.98 7.47 -1.24
CA LEU A 88 13.99 8.82 -0.65
C LEU A 88 15.22 9.63 -1.06
N VAL A 89 16.42 9.05 -0.95
CA VAL A 89 17.69 9.72 -1.31
C VAL A 89 17.78 9.98 -2.81
N THR A 90 17.31 9.03 -3.62
CA THR A 90 17.34 9.14 -5.08
C THR A 90 16.07 9.77 -5.64
N ALA A 91 15.18 10.33 -4.82
CA ALA A 91 13.90 10.90 -5.27
C ALA A 91 14.04 11.93 -6.41
N PRO A 92 15.06 12.82 -6.45
CA PRO A 92 15.24 13.74 -7.58
C PRO A 92 15.66 13.04 -8.88
N ILE A 93 16.15 11.80 -8.79
CA ILE A 93 16.67 11.02 -9.91
C ILE A 93 15.58 10.06 -10.38
N ALA A 94 15.30 10.08 -11.68
CA ALA A 94 14.35 9.17 -12.36
C ALA A 94 14.93 7.74 -12.53
N ALA A 95 15.55 7.21 -11.47
CA ALA A 95 16.05 5.85 -11.39
C ALA A 95 15.31 5.11 -10.26
N PRO A 96 14.43 4.13 -10.54
CA PRO A 96 14.14 3.51 -11.85
C PRO A 96 13.38 4.42 -12.81
N LYS A 97 13.44 4.10 -14.13
CA LYS A 97 12.84 4.91 -15.21
C LYS A 97 11.38 5.24 -14.89
N ASN A 98 11.02 6.51 -15.07
CA ASN A 98 9.69 7.04 -14.78
C ASN A 98 9.25 6.82 -13.32
N PHE A 99 10.17 6.86 -12.35
CA PHE A 99 9.86 6.81 -10.90
C PHE A 99 9.06 5.58 -10.43
N LYS A 100 9.13 4.49 -11.19
CA LYS A 100 8.38 3.25 -10.91
C LYS A 100 8.70 2.68 -9.53
N PRO A 101 7.73 2.03 -8.86
CA PRO A 101 7.99 1.30 -7.62
C PRO A 101 9.03 0.20 -7.81
N ILE A 102 10.00 0.12 -6.88
CA ILE A 102 10.95 -1.00 -6.81
C ILE A 102 10.29 -2.24 -6.18
N LEU A 103 9.44 -2.02 -5.18
CA LEU A 103 8.69 -3.07 -4.50
C LEU A 103 7.21 -2.99 -4.86
N GLU A 104 6.60 -4.15 -5.07
CA GLU A 104 5.15 -4.32 -5.08
C GLU A 104 4.71 -5.06 -3.81
N PRO A 105 3.65 -4.62 -3.12
CA PRO A 105 2.83 -3.46 -3.46
C PRO A 105 3.56 -2.13 -3.20
N GLU A 106 3.05 -1.07 -3.81
CA GLU A 106 3.71 0.23 -3.80
C GLU A 106 3.90 0.78 -2.37
N TYR A 107 2.83 0.76 -1.56
CA TYR A 107 2.86 1.18 -0.16
C TYR A 107 2.59 0.00 0.78
N PRO A 108 3.11 0.01 2.02
CA PRO A 108 2.87 -1.07 3.00
C PRO A 108 1.40 -1.28 3.38
N TRP A 109 0.54 -0.26 3.24
CA TRP A 109 -0.90 -0.37 3.51
C TRP A 109 -1.72 -0.76 2.27
N SER A 110 -1.11 -0.88 1.09
CA SER A 110 -1.82 -1.23 -0.14
C SER A 110 -2.42 -2.65 -0.12
N TYR A 111 -2.00 -3.51 0.82
CA TYR A 111 -2.64 -4.80 1.08
C TYR A 111 -4.08 -4.69 1.61
N PHE A 112 -4.46 -3.53 2.16
CA PHE A 112 -5.75 -3.33 2.85
C PHE A 112 -6.71 -2.38 2.11
N GLY A 113 -6.27 -1.77 1.00
CA GLY A 113 -7.09 -0.93 0.15
C GLY A 113 -7.68 -1.73 -1.02
N SER A 114 -8.50 -1.09 -1.87
CA SER A 114 -9.11 -1.69 -3.08
C SER A 114 -8.12 -2.09 -4.19
N GLY A 115 -6.84 -2.34 -3.85
CA GLY A 115 -5.78 -2.77 -4.75
C GLY A 115 -5.95 -4.20 -5.28
N ASP A 116 -6.98 -4.92 -4.83
CA ASP A 116 -7.36 -6.25 -5.31
C ASP A 116 -7.74 -6.25 -6.79
N GLU A 117 -8.35 -5.17 -7.29
CA GLU A 117 -8.79 -5.09 -8.69
C GLU A 117 -7.61 -5.17 -9.67
N HIS A 118 -6.44 -4.61 -9.33
CA HIS A 118 -5.29 -4.55 -10.24
C HIS A 118 -4.55 -5.90 -10.34
N LYS A 119 -4.45 -6.66 -9.24
CA LYS A 119 -3.88 -8.02 -9.27
C LYS A 119 -4.83 -9.00 -9.94
N VAL A 120 -6.14 -8.91 -9.69
CA VAL A 120 -7.17 -9.71 -10.36
C VAL A 120 -7.24 -9.39 -11.85
N ALA A 121 -7.17 -8.11 -12.25
CA ALA A 121 -7.17 -7.71 -13.66
C ALA A 121 -5.94 -8.19 -14.42
N ARG A 122 -4.74 -8.14 -13.81
CA ARG A 122 -3.51 -8.62 -14.46
C ARG A 122 -3.51 -10.14 -14.61
N HIS A 123 -3.91 -10.88 -13.56
CA HIS A 123 -3.99 -12.34 -13.61
C HIS A 123 -5.07 -12.83 -14.60
N ARG A 124 -6.22 -12.15 -14.65
CA ARG A 124 -7.29 -12.43 -15.64
C ARG A 124 -6.86 -12.13 -17.07
N SER A 125 -6.05 -11.09 -17.28
CA SER A 125 -5.52 -10.75 -18.60
C SER A 125 -4.51 -11.77 -19.12
N ASP A 126 -3.67 -12.31 -18.23
CA ASP A 126 -2.68 -13.33 -18.59
C ASP A 126 -3.30 -14.71 -18.80
N GLU A 127 -4.34 -15.04 -18.03
CA GLU A 127 -5.20 -16.21 -18.25
C GLU A 127 -5.88 -16.12 -19.63
N GLY A 128 -6.56 -15.00 -19.92
CA GLY A 128 -7.24 -14.79 -21.20
C GLY A 128 -6.28 -14.85 -22.40
N ARG A 129 -5.04 -14.39 -22.23
CA ARG A 129 -3.98 -14.46 -23.25
C ARG A 129 -3.40 -15.87 -23.43
N ARG A 130 -3.47 -16.73 -22.40
CA ARG A 130 -3.11 -18.15 -22.49
C ARG A 130 -4.21 -18.95 -23.18
N VAL A 131 -5.47 -18.70 -22.85
CA VAL A 131 -6.62 -19.39 -23.48
C VAL A 131 -6.73 -19.02 -24.96
N ALA A 132 -6.48 -17.77 -25.35
CA ALA A 132 -6.50 -17.35 -26.76
C ALA A 132 -5.33 -17.89 -27.61
N ARG A 133 -4.36 -18.59 -27.01
CA ARG A 133 -3.21 -19.21 -27.70
C ARG A 133 -3.32 -20.73 -27.86
N HIS A 134 -4.39 -21.33 -27.34
CA HIS A 134 -4.72 -22.75 -27.52
C HIS A 134 -5.99 -22.88 -28.35
#